data_AF-A0A839H3M0-F1
#
_entry.id   AF-A0A839H3M0-F1
#
_cell.length_a   1.000
_cell.length_b   1.000
_cell.length_c   1.000
_cell.angle_alpha   90.00
_cell.angle_beta   90.00
_cell.angle_gamma   90.00
#
_symmetry.space_group_name_H-M   'P 1'
#
loop_
_entity.id
_entity.type
_entity.pdbx_description
1 polymer ?
#
loop_
_entity_poly.entity_id
_entity_poly.type
_entity_poly.pdbx_seq_one_letter_code
_entity_poly.pdbx_strand_id
1 'polypeptide(L)'
;MNQLFYGDNLDVLRNKIKDDTVDLCYIDPPFNSKRNYFQIYNNVGKEDAAQAQAFIDTWTWNQFAESGFADILTNQHDYTTQTIELIKGLRAVLGVGGLLAYLISMTQRINEIWRVLKPTGSFYLHCDPTCSHYLKLILDSVFCPRGGDFRNEITWKRTNNPKGSQFKDRKYGVYTDAIFFYTKSTNYTFNLERIRQPLTPEELLEKYPKTDERGRYLEYPILRSASKGPRPNLVYEYKDFTPPQWGWVVKREKLEAIDQRGDLGWRKNGMPYRKYRPTEDRGAPIGNLWDDIIRIQSKSKETMGYPTQKPEALLERIIQASSNEGDLILDAYCGCGTTVAVAQRLNRQWIGIDITYQSIALILERFEKQFGVEITNSIVLNGIPRDMESAHALANKQDDRLRKEFEKWAVLTYTKNRATINDKKGADKGVDGVAYIVTGQKTTDKVIIQVKSGKVQRGDIAKLRGDMAREQAVMAIFITLEEPTKSMREEAMAAGIYHHQLLNRAYPCIQLVTGREMIEAGRRSDLPLNLDVLNSAAPVNTSQQSDLLQKN
;
A
#
# COMPACT_ATOMS: atom_id res chain seq x y z
N MET A 1 -3.40 -8.98 17.35
CA MET A 1 -4.45 -7.98 17.07
C MET A 1 -3.91 -7.04 16.01
N ASN A 2 -4.70 -6.72 14.98
CA ASN A 2 -4.22 -5.96 13.82
C ASN A 2 -4.26 -4.46 14.08
N GLN A 3 -3.26 -3.74 13.59
CA GLN A 3 -3.05 -2.33 13.93
C GLN A 3 -2.85 -1.45 12.70
N LEU A 4 -3.41 -0.26 12.75
CA LEU A 4 -3.26 0.75 11.71
C LEU A 4 -2.84 2.08 12.34
N PHE A 5 -1.66 2.56 11.97
CA PHE A 5 -1.08 3.79 12.49
C PHE A 5 -1.23 4.92 11.49
N TYR A 6 -1.82 6.01 11.96
CA TYR A 6 -1.77 7.31 11.29
C TYR A 6 -0.60 8.12 11.85
N GLY A 7 0.38 8.42 11.01
CA GLY A 7 1.53 9.23 11.41
C GLY A 7 2.78 8.96 10.60
N ASP A 8 3.88 9.63 10.99
CA ASP A 8 5.18 9.38 10.38
C ASP A 8 5.68 7.98 10.74
N ASN A 9 6.06 7.22 9.72
CA ASN A 9 6.47 5.84 9.89
C ASN A 9 7.81 5.68 10.63
N LEU A 10 8.72 6.66 10.59
CA LEU A 10 9.98 6.60 11.35
C LEU A 10 9.69 6.70 12.86
N ASP A 11 8.81 7.62 13.27
CA ASP A 11 8.36 7.72 14.67
C ASP A 11 7.67 6.43 15.15
N VAL A 12 6.73 5.91 14.36
CA VAL A 12 6.00 4.67 14.72
C VAL A 12 6.96 3.49 14.82
N LEU A 13 7.87 3.33 13.86
CA LEU A 13 8.88 2.28 13.89
C LEU A 13 9.71 2.36 15.19
N ARG A 14 10.28 3.52 15.50
CA ARG A 14 11.14 3.74 16.68
C ARG A 14 10.41 3.55 18.00
N ASN A 15 9.20 4.09 18.11
CA ASN A 15 8.56 4.31 19.40
C ASN A 15 7.40 3.35 19.71
N LYS A 16 6.87 2.63 18.69
CA LYS A 16 5.68 1.79 18.83
C LYS A 16 5.90 0.33 18.45
N ILE A 17 6.93 0.03 17.65
CA ILE A 17 7.22 -1.33 17.19
C ILE A 17 8.49 -1.84 17.86
N LYS A 18 8.35 -2.96 18.57
CA LYS A 18 9.46 -3.61 19.29
C LYS A 18 10.38 -4.35 18.31
N ASP A 19 11.63 -4.48 18.72
CA ASP A 19 12.66 -5.28 18.06
C ASP A 19 12.18 -6.72 17.85
N ASP A 20 12.61 -7.35 16.76
CA ASP A 20 12.38 -8.78 16.49
C ASP A 20 10.91 -9.23 16.59
N THR A 21 9.97 -8.43 16.08
CA THR A 21 8.54 -8.76 16.12
C THR A 21 7.91 -9.06 14.75
N VAL A 22 8.49 -8.56 13.66
CA VAL A 22 7.90 -8.62 12.31
C VAL A 22 8.49 -9.79 11.52
N ASP A 23 7.63 -10.63 10.93
CA ASP A 23 8.06 -11.77 10.10
C ASP A 23 8.31 -11.37 8.63
N LEU A 24 7.55 -10.40 8.14
CA LEU A 24 7.70 -9.90 6.77
C LEU A 24 7.39 -8.41 6.71
N CYS A 25 8.30 -7.63 6.15
CA CYS A 25 8.07 -6.23 5.82
C CYS A 25 8.06 -6.05 4.29
N TYR A 26 7.03 -5.39 3.76
CA TYR A 26 7.00 -4.89 2.39
C TYR A 26 6.82 -3.39 2.43
N ILE A 27 7.59 -2.65 1.63
CA ILE A 27 7.37 -1.22 1.43
C ILE A 27 7.41 -0.82 -0.04
N ASP A 28 6.57 0.15 -0.37
CA ASP A 28 6.47 0.82 -1.67
C ASP A 28 6.54 2.33 -1.46
N PRO A 29 7.74 2.87 -1.12
CA PRO A 29 7.90 4.28 -0.85
C PRO A 29 7.65 5.11 -2.12
N PRO A 30 7.32 6.41 -1.98
CA PRO A 30 7.27 7.30 -3.13
C PRO A 30 8.62 7.28 -3.83
N PHE A 31 8.59 7.00 -5.13
CA PHE A 31 9.79 7.04 -5.97
C PHE A 31 10.41 8.44 -5.93
N ASN A 32 11.70 8.57 -6.26
CA ASN A 32 12.37 9.87 -6.44
C ASN A 32 12.50 10.21 -7.95
N SER A 33 11.47 9.85 -8.73
CA SER A 33 11.31 10.00 -10.18
C SER A 33 10.99 11.42 -10.67
N LYS A 34 10.83 12.39 -9.76
CA LYS A 34 10.39 13.78 -10.04
C LYS A 34 9.07 13.86 -10.82
N ARG A 35 8.24 12.81 -10.77
CA ARG A 35 6.96 12.76 -11.48
C ARG A 35 5.88 13.49 -10.71
N ASN A 36 5.27 14.46 -11.38
CA ASN A 36 4.03 15.08 -10.95
C ASN A 36 2.89 14.06 -11.11
N TYR A 37 2.46 13.40 -10.03
CA TYR A 37 1.23 12.57 -10.00
C TYR A 37 -0.07 13.38 -10.23
N PHE A 38 0.04 14.67 -10.57
CA PHE A 38 -1.05 15.57 -10.96
C PHE A 38 -1.81 15.19 -12.24
N GLN A 39 -1.39 14.21 -13.04
CA GLN A 39 -2.03 13.93 -14.34
C GLN A 39 -3.42 13.25 -14.27
N ILE A 40 -3.97 12.97 -13.08
CA ILE A 40 -5.38 12.58 -12.90
C ILE A 40 -6.26 13.78 -12.46
N TYR A 41 -5.66 14.94 -12.14
CA TYR A 41 -6.35 16.16 -11.70
C TYR A 41 -6.31 17.29 -12.74
N ASN A 42 -6.10 16.99 -14.02
CA ASN A 42 -6.16 17.99 -15.08
C ASN A 42 -7.62 18.36 -15.41
N ASN A 43 -8.23 19.16 -14.54
CA ASN A 43 -9.22 20.18 -14.90
C ASN A 43 -9.35 21.27 -13.83
N VAL A 44 -8.26 21.67 -13.17
CA VAL A 44 -8.23 22.90 -12.36
C VAL A 44 -6.90 23.62 -12.59
N GLY A 45 -6.97 24.93 -12.80
CA GLY A 45 -5.92 25.79 -13.34
C GLY A 45 -4.58 25.81 -12.58
N LYS A 46 -3.58 26.31 -13.31
CA LYS A 46 -2.19 26.53 -12.87
C LYS A 46 -2.16 27.39 -11.61
N GLU A 47 -1.39 26.92 -10.64
CA GLU A 47 -0.86 27.57 -9.43
C GLU A 47 -1.21 26.73 -8.20
N ASP A 48 -0.30 25.80 -7.85
CA ASP A 48 0.05 25.47 -6.45
C ASP A 48 1.01 24.27 -6.37
N ALA A 49 2.32 24.57 -6.40
CA ALA A 49 3.40 23.59 -6.33
C ALA A 49 3.64 23.01 -4.92
N ALA A 50 3.04 23.58 -3.87
CA ALA A 50 3.30 23.18 -2.48
C ALA A 50 2.32 22.11 -1.95
N GLN A 51 1.20 21.94 -2.63
CA GLN A 51 0.10 21.04 -2.27
C GLN A 51 0.36 19.59 -2.60
N ALA A 52 1.06 19.36 -3.70
CA ALA A 52 1.35 18.00 -4.04
C ALA A 52 2.41 17.41 -3.12
N GLN A 53 3.13 18.11 -2.22
CA GLN A 53 4.30 17.57 -1.51
C GLN A 53 4.06 16.28 -0.69
N ALA A 54 2.82 15.93 -0.36
CA ALA A 54 2.47 14.63 0.25
C ALA A 54 2.37 13.47 -0.77
N PHE A 55 2.23 13.80 -2.06
CA PHE A 55 2.27 12.93 -3.25
C PHE A 55 3.36 13.35 -4.27
N ILE A 56 4.17 14.38 -3.99
CA ILE A 56 5.31 14.78 -4.82
C ILE A 56 6.48 14.00 -4.26
N ASP A 57 6.88 13.06 -5.08
CA ASP A 57 8.22 12.72 -5.48
C ASP A 57 9.18 13.95 -5.62
N THR A 58 9.27 14.80 -4.60
CA THR A 58 10.26 15.89 -4.54
C THR A 58 10.71 15.99 -3.10
N TRP A 59 11.89 15.45 -2.89
CA TRP A 59 12.63 15.63 -1.67
C TRP A 59 13.40 16.93 -1.77
N THR A 60 13.44 17.70 -0.68
CA THR A 60 14.25 18.92 -0.59
C THR A 60 15.18 18.81 0.59
N TRP A 61 16.37 19.38 0.44
CA TRP A 61 17.26 19.54 1.58
C TRP A 61 16.68 20.61 2.50
N ASN A 62 16.25 20.19 3.68
CA ASN A 62 15.65 21.04 4.70
C ASN A 62 16.17 20.62 6.07
N GLN A 63 15.68 21.27 7.12
CA GLN A 63 16.10 20.98 8.50
C GLN A 63 15.92 19.51 8.89
N PHE A 64 14.88 18.82 8.40
CA PHE A 64 14.69 17.39 8.65
C PHE A 64 15.76 16.53 7.99
N ALA A 65 16.17 16.86 6.76
CA ALA A 65 17.27 16.19 6.09
C ALA A 65 18.61 16.42 6.82
N GLU A 66 18.84 17.63 7.33
CA GLU A 66 20.02 17.94 8.14
C GLU A 66 20.03 17.19 9.47
N SER A 67 18.91 17.18 10.19
CA SER A 67 18.75 16.42 11.42
C SER A 67 18.90 14.92 11.18
N GLY A 68 18.33 14.38 10.10
CA GLY A 68 18.48 12.97 9.73
C GLY A 68 19.91 12.61 9.34
N PHE A 69 20.63 13.51 8.66
CA PHE A 69 22.05 13.31 8.38
C PHE A 69 22.88 13.31 9.67
N ALA A 70 22.63 14.25 10.58
CA ALA A 70 23.30 14.32 11.87
C ALA A 70 22.99 13.10 12.74
N ASP A 71 21.75 12.62 12.74
CA ASP A 71 21.30 11.40 13.41
C ASP A 71 22.14 10.17 12.98
N ILE A 72 22.29 9.98 11.66
CA ILE A 72 23.12 8.89 11.11
C ILE A 72 24.58 9.04 11.55
N LEU A 73 25.14 10.24 11.45
CA LEU A 73 26.56 10.47 11.78
C LEU A 73 26.88 10.33 13.27
N THR A 74 25.99 10.80 14.13
CA THR A 74 26.14 10.72 15.59
C THR A 74 25.80 9.34 16.13
N ASN A 75 25.27 8.47 15.27
CA ASN A 75 24.97 7.07 15.53
C ASN A 75 24.02 6.83 16.71
N GLN A 76 22.96 7.63 16.84
CA GLN A 76 22.01 7.50 17.95
C GLN A 76 21.13 6.24 17.88
N HIS A 77 21.00 5.64 16.69
CA HIS A 77 20.14 4.48 16.43
C HIS A 77 20.90 3.28 15.85
N ASP A 78 22.14 3.07 16.32
CA ASP A 78 22.94 1.87 16.05
C ASP A 78 23.16 1.57 14.56
N TYR A 79 23.35 2.58 13.72
CA TYR A 79 23.76 2.44 12.32
C TYR A 79 25.11 1.72 12.19
N THR A 80 25.24 0.89 11.15
CA THR A 80 26.53 0.23 10.85
C THR A 80 27.57 1.25 10.41
N THR A 81 28.85 0.95 10.65
CA THR A 81 29.96 1.77 10.12
C THR A 81 29.87 1.95 8.61
N GLN A 82 29.51 0.88 7.89
CA GLN A 82 29.33 0.91 6.44
C GLN A 82 28.22 1.89 6.01
N THR A 83 27.12 1.95 6.76
CA THR A 83 26.01 2.89 6.47
C THR A 83 26.45 4.33 6.69
N ILE A 84 27.16 4.60 7.79
CA ILE A 84 27.67 5.94 8.11
C ILE A 84 28.64 6.43 7.03
N GLU A 85 29.61 5.59 6.65
CA GLU A 85 30.60 5.94 5.62
C GLU A 85 29.96 6.07 4.23
N LEU A 86 28.98 5.22 3.90
CA LEU A 86 28.22 5.34 2.66
C LEU A 86 27.50 6.69 2.58
N ILE A 87 26.82 7.11 3.64
CA ILE A 87 26.06 8.38 3.66
C ILE A 87 26.99 9.60 3.61
N LYS A 88 28.16 9.55 4.26
CA LYS A 88 29.22 10.56 4.08
C LYS A 88 29.68 10.65 2.63
N GLY A 89 29.99 9.51 2.03
CA GLY A 89 30.43 9.42 0.63
C GLY A 89 29.38 9.93 -0.34
N LEU A 90 28.12 9.51 -0.17
CA LEU A 90 27.00 9.97 -0.99
C LEU A 90 26.80 11.49 -0.86
N ARG A 91 26.98 12.08 0.33
CA ARG A 91 26.94 13.55 0.48
C ARG A 91 28.05 14.23 -0.32
N ALA A 92 29.26 13.70 -0.31
CA ALA A 92 30.38 14.26 -1.06
C ALA A 92 30.19 14.13 -2.58
N VAL A 93 29.63 13.00 -3.04
CA VAL A 93 29.45 12.70 -4.47
C VAL A 93 28.23 13.40 -5.06
N LEU A 94 27.08 13.35 -4.38
CA LEU A 94 25.82 13.88 -4.89
C LEU A 94 25.62 15.37 -4.57
N GLY A 95 26.35 15.88 -3.57
CA GLY A 95 26.08 17.18 -2.99
C GLY A 95 24.76 17.22 -2.22
N VAL A 96 24.51 18.40 -1.64
CA VAL A 96 23.26 18.66 -0.92
C VAL A 96 22.13 18.90 -1.92
N GLY A 97 21.08 18.08 -1.85
CA GLY A 97 19.94 18.18 -2.75
C GLY A 97 18.86 17.15 -2.46
N GLY A 98 17.83 17.12 -3.32
CA GLY A 98 16.66 16.26 -3.11
C GLY A 98 16.97 14.77 -3.07
N LEU A 99 17.83 14.30 -3.96
CA LEU A 99 18.25 12.89 -3.97
C LEU A 99 18.90 12.49 -2.64
N LEU A 100 19.85 13.28 -2.13
CA LEU A 100 20.48 12.97 -0.85
C LEU A 100 19.49 13.01 0.32
N ALA A 101 18.57 13.98 0.33
CA ALA A 101 17.50 14.05 1.34
C ALA A 101 16.61 12.80 1.34
N TYR A 102 16.26 12.28 0.15
CA TYR A 102 15.54 11.01 0.01
C TYR A 102 16.34 9.84 0.59
N LEU A 103 17.62 9.72 0.22
CA LEU A 103 18.47 8.62 0.66
C LEU A 103 18.69 8.61 2.17
N ILE A 104 18.83 9.78 2.81
CA ILE A 104 18.88 9.90 4.27
C ILE A 104 17.57 9.40 4.89
N SER A 105 16.43 9.90 4.42
CA SER A 105 15.10 9.52 4.89
C SER A 105 14.86 8.01 4.79
N MET A 106 15.26 7.40 3.68
CA MET A 106 15.18 5.95 3.47
C MET A 106 16.16 5.18 4.36
N THR A 107 17.37 5.67 4.56
CA THR A 107 18.37 5.03 5.43
C THR A 107 17.88 4.89 6.86
N GLN A 108 17.29 5.95 7.43
CA GLN A 108 16.73 5.92 8.79
C GLN A 108 15.64 4.85 8.91
N ARG A 109 14.73 4.77 7.93
CA ARG A 109 13.61 3.81 7.93
C ARG A 109 14.06 2.39 7.69
N ILE A 110 14.98 2.16 6.75
CA ILE A 110 15.54 0.83 6.47
C ILE A 110 16.30 0.30 7.70
N ASN A 111 17.01 1.16 8.44
CA ASN A 111 17.67 0.78 9.68
C ASN A 111 16.67 0.29 10.75
N GLU A 112 15.56 1.01 10.93
CA GLU A 112 14.50 0.58 11.85
C GLU A 112 13.75 -0.67 11.37
N ILE A 113 13.54 -0.81 10.06
CA ILE A 113 12.95 -2.03 9.48
C ILE A 113 13.83 -3.24 9.80
N TRP A 114 15.15 -3.11 9.67
CA TRP A 114 16.06 -4.18 10.08
C TRP A 114 15.91 -4.51 11.58
N ARG A 115 15.78 -3.50 12.45
CA ARG A 115 15.61 -3.70 13.91
C ARG A 115 14.33 -4.49 14.22
N VAL A 116 13.20 -4.12 13.63
CA VAL A 116 11.89 -4.73 13.96
C VAL A 116 11.67 -6.10 13.35
N LEU A 117 12.39 -6.47 12.29
CA LEU A 117 12.30 -7.80 11.68
C LEU A 117 12.82 -8.87 12.65
N LYS A 118 12.16 -10.03 12.71
CA LYS A 118 12.70 -11.22 13.40
C LYS A 118 13.94 -11.74 12.69
N PRO A 119 14.79 -12.55 13.36
CA PRO A 119 15.90 -13.24 12.69
C PRO A 119 15.46 -14.07 11.48
N THR A 120 14.24 -14.63 11.52
CA THR A 120 13.59 -15.38 10.42
C THR A 120 12.95 -14.50 9.34
N GLY A 121 12.99 -13.18 9.54
CA GLY A 121 12.19 -12.22 8.81
C GLY A 121 12.75 -11.83 7.45
N SER A 122 11.83 -11.47 6.55
CA SER A 122 12.12 -11.06 5.18
C SER A 122 11.73 -9.60 4.95
N PHE A 123 12.46 -8.93 4.06
CA PHE A 123 12.20 -7.56 3.65
C PHE A 123 12.12 -7.44 2.13
N TYR A 124 11.07 -6.76 1.66
CA TYR A 124 10.86 -6.44 0.25
C TYR A 124 10.75 -4.93 0.07
N LEU A 125 11.62 -4.36 -0.76
CA LEU A 125 11.58 -2.95 -1.14
C LEU A 125 11.26 -2.82 -2.63
N HIS A 126 10.11 -2.22 -2.93
CA HIS A 126 9.75 -1.83 -4.30
C HIS A 126 10.50 -0.56 -4.70
N CYS A 127 11.19 -0.61 -5.84
CA CYS A 127 11.94 0.51 -6.40
C CYS A 127 11.55 0.78 -7.85
N ASP A 128 11.53 2.06 -8.21
CA ASP A 128 11.64 2.44 -9.60
C ASP A 128 13.11 2.45 -10.08
N PRO A 129 13.34 2.55 -11.39
CA PRO A 129 14.69 2.63 -11.94
C PRO A 129 15.48 3.89 -11.55
N THR A 130 14.85 4.92 -10.98
CA THR A 130 15.51 6.21 -10.72
C THR A 130 16.44 6.15 -9.52
N CYS A 131 16.08 5.43 -8.46
CA CYS A 131 16.88 5.36 -7.23
C CYS A 131 17.22 3.94 -6.75
N SER A 132 16.81 2.90 -7.48
CA SER A 132 17.05 1.50 -7.10
C SER A 132 18.52 1.21 -6.77
N HIS A 133 19.47 1.72 -7.56
CA HIS A 133 20.91 1.49 -7.35
C HIS A 133 21.45 2.12 -6.07
N TYR A 134 21.02 3.33 -5.71
CA TYR A 134 21.41 3.94 -4.44
C TYR A 134 20.77 3.21 -3.25
N LEU A 135 19.50 2.82 -3.38
CA LEU A 135 18.79 2.07 -2.35
C LEU A 135 19.39 0.70 -2.14
N LYS A 136 19.87 0.03 -3.19
CA LYS A 136 20.61 -1.24 -3.10
C LYS A 136 21.86 -1.11 -2.24
N LEU A 137 22.64 -0.04 -2.42
CA LEU A 137 23.83 0.21 -1.59
C LEU A 137 23.48 0.45 -0.12
N ILE A 138 22.39 1.19 0.14
CA ILE A 138 21.89 1.41 1.52
C ILE A 138 21.41 0.11 2.14
N LEU A 139 20.68 -0.72 1.39
CA LEU A 139 20.24 -2.03 1.87
C LEU A 139 21.44 -2.92 2.21
N ASP A 140 22.44 -2.97 1.33
CA ASP A 140 23.68 -3.71 1.57
C ASP A 140 24.42 -3.19 2.81
N SER A 141 24.51 -1.87 2.99
CA SER A 141 25.20 -1.29 4.14
C SER A 141 24.49 -1.57 5.46
N VAL A 142 23.16 -1.70 5.45
CA VAL A 142 22.36 -1.98 6.66
C VAL A 142 22.29 -3.48 6.98
N PHE A 143 21.96 -4.32 6.00
CA PHE A 143 21.67 -5.74 6.24
C PHE A 143 22.93 -6.61 6.29
N CYS A 144 23.84 -6.47 5.33
CA CYS A 144 24.93 -7.42 5.12
C CYS A 144 25.96 -7.44 6.27
N PRO A 145 26.42 -6.29 6.81
CA PRO A 145 27.33 -6.28 7.96
C PRO A 145 26.74 -6.89 9.23
N ARG A 146 25.41 -7.02 9.30
CA ARG A 146 24.68 -7.54 10.46
C ARG A 146 24.26 -9.01 10.30
N GLY A 147 24.81 -9.72 9.30
CA GLY A 147 24.53 -11.13 9.06
C GLY A 147 23.25 -11.41 8.25
N GLY A 148 22.53 -10.36 7.86
CA GLY A 148 21.50 -10.43 6.82
C GLY A 148 22.14 -10.49 5.44
N ASP A 149 21.32 -10.67 4.41
CA ASP A 149 21.87 -10.82 3.06
C ASP A 149 20.83 -10.49 1.98
N PHE A 150 21.35 -10.07 0.83
CA PHE A 150 20.58 -9.94 -0.39
C PHE A 150 20.23 -11.34 -0.91
N ARG A 151 18.98 -11.55 -1.31
CA ARG A 151 18.52 -12.85 -1.84
C ARG A 151 18.32 -12.77 -3.33
N ASN A 152 17.59 -11.77 -3.81
CA ASN A 152 17.31 -11.61 -5.23
C ASN A 152 16.79 -10.22 -5.59
N GLU A 153 16.98 -9.83 -6.85
CA GLU A 153 16.28 -8.71 -7.48
C GLU A 153 15.19 -9.29 -8.38
N ILE A 154 13.94 -8.96 -8.05
CA ILE A 154 12.77 -9.37 -8.82
C ILE A 154 12.45 -8.27 -9.82
N THR A 155 12.43 -8.62 -11.11
CA THR A 155 12.01 -7.74 -12.20
C THR A 155 10.52 -7.94 -12.43
N TRP A 156 9.70 -6.95 -12.04
CA TRP A 156 8.25 -7.01 -12.21
C TRP A 156 7.82 -6.24 -13.46
N LYS A 157 7.28 -6.93 -14.46
CA LYS A 157 6.75 -6.33 -15.70
C LYS A 157 5.34 -5.77 -15.48
N ARG A 158 5.28 -4.54 -14.97
CA ARG A 158 4.02 -3.88 -14.61
C ARG A 158 3.10 -3.49 -15.76
N THR A 159 3.56 -3.41 -17.01
CA THR A 159 2.71 -3.01 -18.14
C THR A 159 3.15 -3.67 -19.44
N ASN A 160 2.19 -3.98 -20.32
CA ASN A 160 2.47 -4.39 -21.71
C ASN A 160 2.49 -3.20 -22.68
N ASN A 161 1.91 -2.06 -22.27
CA ASN A 161 1.79 -0.86 -23.10
C ASN A 161 2.16 0.38 -22.26
N PRO A 162 3.44 0.81 -22.22
CA PRO A 162 3.82 2.08 -21.62
C PRO A 162 3.18 3.22 -22.44
N LYS A 163 2.39 4.10 -21.82
CA LYS A 163 1.67 5.17 -22.54
C LYS A 163 2.59 6.36 -22.89
N GLY A 164 2.43 6.86 -24.13
CA GLY A 164 2.35 8.29 -24.49
C GLY A 164 3.59 9.17 -24.45
N SER A 165 4.21 9.37 -23.28
CA SER A 165 5.33 10.32 -23.13
C SER A 165 6.70 9.69 -23.41
N GLN A 166 6.84 8.38 -23.18
CA GLN A 166 8.13 7.69 -23.36
C GLN A 166 8.53 7.53 -24.84
N PHE A 167 7.57 7.60 -25.77
CA PHE A 167 7.87 7.58 -27.21
C PHE A 167 8.48 8.90 -27.71
N LYS A 168 8.33 9.99 -26.95
CA LYS A 168 9.00 11.28 -27.22
C LYS A 168 10.39 11.36 -26.59
N ASP A 169 10.65 10.53 -25.57
CA ASP A 169 11.95 10.41 -24.95
C ASP A 169 12.84 9.51 -25.83
N ARG A 170 14.07 9.93 -26.13
CA ARG A 170 15.05 9.13 -26.91
C ARG A 170 15.61 7.96 -26.09
N LYS A 171 14.75 7.06 -25.60
CA LYS A 171 15.09 5.91 -24.76
C LYS A 171 14.15 4.73 -25.02
N TYR A 172 14.53 3.55 -24.52
CA TYR A 172 13.65 2.38 -24.53
C TYR A 172 12.45 2.56 -23.60
N GLY A 173 11.32 1.94 -23.96
CA GLY A 173 10.15 1.90 -23.09
C GLY A 173 10.46 1.21 -21.76
N VAL A 174 9.93 1.75 -20.67
CA VAL A 174 10.13 1.25 -19.31
C VAL A 174 8.89 0.44 -18.88
N TYR A 175 9.01 -0.87 -19.01
CA TYR A 175 7.95 -1.85 -18.73
C TYR A 175 8.00 -2.39 -17.30
N THR A 176 9.17 -2.31 -16.67
CA THR A 176 9.50 -3.02 -15.44
C THR A 176 9.81 -2.07 -14.30
N ASP A 177 9.54 -2.55 -13.08
CA ASP A 177 10.06 -2.00 -11.83
C ASP A 177 10.86 -3.12 -11.11
N ALA A 178 11.69 -2.76 -10.13
CA ALA A 178 12.54 -3.69 -9.39
C ALA A 178 12.01 -3.88 -7.96
N ILE A 179 12.05 -5.10 -7.45
CA ILE A 179 11.75 -5.41 -6.04
C ILE A 179 12.96 -6.12 -5.45
N PHE A 180 13.59 -5.51 -4.46
CA PHE A 180 14.71 -6.11 -3.76
C PHE A 180 14.22 -7.00 -2.62
N PHE A 181 14.71 -8.23 -2.57
CA PHE A 181 14.43 -9.19 -1.50
C PHE A 181 15.68 -9.38 -0.62
N TYR A 182 15.54 -9.05 0.66
CA TYR A 182 16.54 -9.22 1.72
C TYR A 182 16.00 -10.08 2.86
N THR A 183 16.91 -10.69 3.62
CA THR A 183 16.57 -11.40 4.86
C THR A 183 17.41 -10.85 6.01
N LYS A 184 16.84 -10.82 7.22
CA LYS A 184 17.57 -10.34 8.41
C LYS A 184 18.75 -11.25 8.77
N SER A 185 18.63 -12.54 8.50
CA SER A 185 19.69 -13.52 8.69
C SER A 185 19.70 -14.60 7.60
N THR A 186 20.61 -15.57 7.71
CA THR A 186 20.66 -16.77 6.86
C THR A 186 19.59 -17.81 7.20
N ASN A 187 18.96 -17.72 8.37
CA ASN A 187 17.81 -18.53 8.75
C ASN A 187 16.55 -17.72 8.47
N TYR A 188 15.79 -18.05 7.43
CA TYR A 188 14.61 -17.29 7.00
C TYR A 188 13.51 -18.17 6.42
N THR A 189 12.27 -17.68 6.45
CA THR A 189 11.10 -18.36 5.88
C THR A 189 11.05 -18.17 4.37
N PHE A 190 11.00 -19.27 3.60
CA PHE A 190 10.72 -19.24 2.16
C PHE A 190 9.97 -20.49 1.68
N ASN A 191 8.69 -20.32 1.30
CA ASN A 191 7.74 -21.36 0.96
C ASN A 191 7.57 -21.50 -0.56
N LEU A 192 8.61 -21.98 -1.25
CA LEU A 192 8.61 -22.14 -2.71
C LEU A 192 7.40 -22.92 -3.23
N GLU A 193 6.95 -23.95 -2.50
CA GLU A 193 5.81 -24.78 -2.92
C GLU A 193 4.49 -23.99 -3.00
N ARG A 194 4.30 -22.94 -2.20
CA ARG A 194 3.05 -22.15 -2.18
C ARG A 194 2.92 -21.22 -3.38
N ILE A 195 4.05 -20.88 -4.01
CA ILE A 195 4.11 -19.90 -5.10
C ILE A 195 4.42 -20.54 -6.45
N ARG A 196 4.30 -21.86 -6.61
CA ARG A 196 4.51 -22.47 -7.92
C ARG A 196 3.38 -22.12 -8.89
N GLN A 197 3.74 -21.93 -10.16
CA GLN A 197 2.76 -21.71 -11.22
C GLN A 197 2.31 -23.03 -11.81
N PRO A 198 1.00 -23.31 -11.90
CA PRO A 198 0.51 -24.43 -12.67
C PRO A 198 1.02 -24.36 -14.11
N LEU A 199 1.37 -25.51 -14.67
CA LEU A 199 1.75 -25.60 -16.08
C LEU A 199 0.53 -25.36 -16.97
N THR A 200 0.74 -24.74 -18.12
CA THR A 200 -0.28 -24.59 -19.15
C THR A 200 -0.69 -25.96 -19.71
N PRO A 201 -1.86 -26.08 -20.35
CA PRO A 201 -2.23 -27.31 -21.05
C PRO A 201 -1.15 -27.77 -22.03
N GLU A 202 -0.55 -26.85 -22.78
CA GLU A 202 0.51 -27.12 -23.75
C GLU A 202 1.79 -27.63 -23.06
N GLU A 203 2.22 -26.99 -21.98
CA GLU A 203 3.37 -27.43 -21.19
C GLU A 203 3.15 -28.80 -20.53
N LEU A 204 1.92 -29.09 -20.10
CA LEU A 204 1.55 -30.41 -19.59
C LEU A 204 1.62 -31.47 -20.69
N LEU A 205 1.19 -31.15 -21.92
CA LEU A 205 1.31 -32.07 -23.05
C LEU A 205 2.76 -32.39 -23.39
N GLU A 206 3.63 -31.37 -23.36
CA GLU A 206 5.07 -31.52 -23.61
C GLU A 206 5.76 -32.32 -22.49
N LYS A 207 5.49 -31.98 -21.23
CA LYS A 207 6.10 -32.63 -20.06
C LYS A 207 5.64 -34.08 -19.87
N TYR A 208 4.40 -34.40 -20.26
CA TYR A 208 3.81 -35.74 -20.13
C TYR A 208 3.50 -36.35 -21.52
N PRO A 209 4.54 -36.73 -22.28
CA PRO A 209 4.37 -37.11 -23.69
C PRO A 209 3.78 -38.51 -23.87
N LYS A 210 3.91 -39.40 -22.89
CA LYS A 210 3.47 -40.81 -22.99
C LYS A 210 2.03 -40.96 -22.52
N THR A 211 1.32 -41.95 -23.06
CA THR A 211 -0.06 -42.28 -22.67
C THR A 211 -0.22 -43.77 -22.38
N ASP A 212 -1.14 -44.07 -21.48
CA ASP A 212 -1.71 -45.41 -21.29
C ASP A 212 -3.22 -45.27 -21.03
N GLU A 213 -3.87 -46.37 -20.65
CA GLU A 213 -5.32 -46.43 -20.37
C GLU A 213 -5.78 -45.43 -19.28
N ARG A 214 -4.86 -44.99 -18.41
CA ARG A 214 -5.13 -44.03 -17.32
C ARG A 214 -4.75 -42.59 -17.69
N GLY A 215 -4.34 -42.36 -18.94
CA GLY A 215 -4.00 -41.04 -19.46
C GLY A 215 -2.50 -40.79 -19.56
N ARG A 216 -2.12 -39.51 -19.52
CA ARG A 216 -0.74 -39.08 -19.77
C ARG A 216 0.19 -39.36 -18.60
N TYR A 217 1.46 -39.61 -18.89
CA TYR A 217 2.52 -39.77 -17.90
C TYR A 217 3.91 -39.40 -18.43
N LEU A 218 4.82 -39.18 -17.50
CA LEU A 218 6.26 -39.06 -17.71
C LEU A 218 6.94 -40.24 -17.00
N GLU A 219 7.92 -40.85 -17.63
CA GLU A 219 8.73 -41.88 -16.96
C GLU A 219 9.79 -41.20 -16.09
N TYR A 220 9.79 -41.55 -14.81
CA TYR A 220 10.76 -41.07 -13.83
C TYR A 220 11.54 -42.24 -13.23
N PRO A 221 12.86 -42.09 -12.97
CA PRO A 221 13.62 -43.12 -12.29
C PRO A 221 13.03 -43.47 -10.92
N ILE A 222 12.80 -44.76 -10.65
CA ILE A 222 12.36 -45.27 -9.34
C ILE A 222 13.51 -45.91 -8.54
N LEU A 223 14.72 -45.91 -9.12
CA LEU A 223 15.97 -46.30 -8.49
C LEU A 223 16.83 -45.07 -8.19
N ARG A 224 17.58 -45.11 -7.09
CA ARG A 224 18.60 -44.08 -6.79
C ARG A 224 19.77 -44.23 -7.77
N SER A 225 20.65 -43.23 -7.78
CA SER A 225 21.91 -43.26 -8.53
C SER A 225 23.08 -43.50 -7.58
N ALA A 226 24.18 -44.04 -8.10
CA ALA A 226 25.42 -44.25 -7.35
C ALA A 226 25.93 -42.96 -6.67
N SER A 227 25.73 -41.81 -7.30
CA SER A 227 26.11 -40.48 -6.77
C SER A 227 25.43 -40.12 -5.44
N LYS A 228 24.33 -40.78 -5.07
CA LYS A 228 23.62 -40.52 -3.80
C LYS A 228 24.07 -41.44 -2.65
N GLY A 229 25.07 -42.29 -2.88
CA GLY A 229 25.62 -43.25 -1.92
C GLY A 229 24.66 -44.39 -1.53
N PRO A 230 25.16 -45.45 -0.86
CA PRO A 230 24.33 -46.58 -0.42
C PRO A 230 23.23 -46.16 0.56
N ARG A 231 22.08 -46.82 0.48
CA ARG A 231 21.03 -46.73 1.52
C ARG A 231 20.43 -48.10 1.78
N PRO A 232 20.99 -48.87 2.73
CA PRO A 232 20.55 -50.24 3.02
C PRO A 232 19.05 -50.36 3.29
N ASN A 233 18.45 -49.36 3.96
CA ASN A 233 17.02 -49.34 4.26
C ASN A 233 16.10 -49.17 3.03
N LEU A 234 16.66 -48.89 1.85
CA LEU A 234 15.94 -48.81 0.57
C LEU A 234 16.36 -49.93 -0.39
N VAL A 235 17.14 -50.90 0.06
CA VAL A 235 17.50 -52.10 -0.70
C VAL A 235 16.61 -53.23 -0.18
N TYR A 236 15.54 -53.51 -0.92
CA TYR A 236 14.62 -54.60 -0.63
C TYR A 236 14.12 -55.17 -1.95
N GLU A 237 13.88 -56.47 -1.97
CA GLU A 237 13.33 -57.16 -3.13
C GLU A 237 11.87 -56.80 -3.35
N TYR A 238 11.48 -56.56 -4.60
CA TYR A 238 10.10 -56.31 -5.00
C TYR A 238 9.84 -56.84 -6.42
N LYS A 239 8.85 -57.73 -6.56
CA LYS A 239 8.51 -58.42 -7.83
C LYS A 239 9.76 -58.99 -8.53
N ASP A 240 10.50 -59.83 -7.80
CA ASP A 240 11.71 -60.53 -8.27
C ASP A 240 12.87 -59.61 -8.72
N PHE A 241 12.80 -58.32 -8.39
CA PHE A 241 13.86 -57.35 -8.64
C PHE A 241 14.45 -56.85 -7.32
N THR A 242 15.76 -56.96 -7.20
CA THR A 242 16.52 -56.34 -6.11
C THR A 242 17.31 -55.16 -6.67
N PRO A 243 17.11 -53.93 -6.16
CA PRO A 243 17.86 -52.78 -6.63
C PRO A 243 19.34 -52.91 -6.25
N PRO A 244 20.24 -52.21 -6.94
CA PRO A 244 21.64 -52.16 -6.52
C PRO A 244 21.80 -51.49 -5.13
N GLN A 245 23.01 -51.48 -4.57
CA GLN A 245 23.30 -50.98 -3.21
C GLN A 245 22.81 -49.55 -2.88
N TRP A 246 22.54 -48.72 -3.89
CA TRP A 246 21.95 -47.39 -3.71
C TRP A 246 20.43 -47.41 -3.48
N GLY A 247 19.74 -48.51 -3.77
CA GLY A 247 18.34 -48.76 -3.41
C GLY A 247 17.28 -48.07 -4.28
N TRP A 248 16.02 -48.32 -3.93
CA TRP A 248 14.84 -47.62 -4.46
C TRP A 248 14.82 -46.15 -4.06
N VAL A 249 14.08 -45.31 -4.79
CA VAL A 249 13.84 -43.90 -4.42
C VAL A 249 12.89 -43.77 -3.21
N VAL A 250 12.07 -44.79 -2.95
CA VAL A 250 11.01 -44.80 -1.94
C VAL A 250 11.08 -46.05 -1.06
N LYS A 251 10.45 -45.99 0.12
CA LYS A 251 10.24 -47.16 0.99
C LYS A 251 9.21 -48.13 0.38
N ARG A 252 9.20 -49.37 0.87
CA ARG A 252 8.39 -50.48 0.35
C ARG A 252 6.91 -50.15 0.28
N GLU A 253 6.34 -49.61 1.35
CA GLU A 253 4.90 -49.30 1.44
C GLU A 253 4.49 -48.28 0.36
N LYS A 254 5.37 -47.33 0.06
CA LYS A 254 5.15 -46.32 -0.98
C LYS A 254 5.35 -46.89 -2.37
N LEU A 255 6.27 -47.84 -2.57
CA LEU A 255 6.44 -48.56 -3.83
C LEU A 255 5.19 -49.41 -4.14
N GLU A 256 4.70 -50.13 -3.13
CA GLU A 256 3.45 -50.90 -3.20
C GLU A 256 2.26 -49.99 -3.54
N ALA A 257 2.13 -48.83 -2.91
CA ALA A 257 1.08 -47.88 -3.25
C ALA A 257 1.20 -47.34 -4.69
N ILE A 258 2.41 -47.14 -5.22
CA ILE A 258 2.64 -46.74 -6.62
C ILE A 258 2.23 -47.86 -7.57
N ASP A 259 2.60 -49.11 -7.25
CA ASP A 259 2.27 -50.29 -8.06
C ASP A 259 0.77 -50.59 -8.05
N GLN A 260 0.11 -50.53 -6.88
CA GLN A 260 -1.34 -50.69 -6.74
C GLN A 260 -2.13 -49.66 -7.57
N ARG A 261 -1.60 -48.44 -7.71
CA ARG A 261 -2.20 -47.44 -8.60
C ARG A 261 -1.96 -47.75 -10.07
N GLY A 262 -1.04 -48.64 -10.42
CA GLY A 262 -0.63 -48.89 -11.81
C GLY A 262 0.39 -47.88 -12.35
N ASP A 263 1.13 -47.24 -11.45
CA ASP A 263 2.17 -46.24 -11.77
C ASP A 263 3.60 -46.80 -11.65
N LEU A 264 3.76 -48.11 -11.39
CA LEU A 264 5.04 -48.82 -11.54
C LEU A 264 5.08 -49.50 -12.92
N GLY A 265 6.14 -49.26 -13.68
CA GLY A 265 6.36 -49.88 -14.98
C GLY A 265 7.71 -50.57 -15.08
N TRP A 266 7.82 -51.49 -16.02
CA TRP A 266 9.03 -52.28 -16.28
C TRP A 266 9.43 -52.13 -17.76
N ARG A 267 10.71 -51.85 -18.01
CA ARG A 267 11.26 -51.83 -19.38
C ARG A 267 11.52 -53.27 -19.84
N LYS A 268 11.71 -53.46 -21.16
CA LYS A 268 12.05 -54.76 -21.75
C LYS A 268 13.34 -55.38 -21.18
N ASN A 269 14.28 -54.56 -20.71
CA ASN A 269 15.52 -54.99 -20.06
C ASN A 269 15.39 -55.23 -18.55
N GLY A 270 14.15 -55.29 -18.02
CA GLY A 270 13.89 -55.52 -16.59
C GLY A 270 14.07 -54.29 -15.70
N MET A 271 14.42 -53.11 -16.24
CA MET A 271 14.61 -51.91 -15.43
C MET A 271 13.26 -51.29 -15.01
N PRO A 272 13.01 -51.09 -13.70
CA PRO A 272 11.79 -50.47 -13.24
C PRO A 272 11.81 -48.93 -13.43
N TYR A 273 10.64 -48.35 -13.60
CA TYR A 273 10.43 -46.91 -13.65
C TYR A 273 9.08 -46.55 -13.02
N ARG A 274 8.94 -45.29 -12.62
CA ARG A 274 7.67 -44.73 -12.15
C ARG A 274 7.00 -43.94 -13.26
N LYS A 275 5.69 -44.08 -13.41
CA LYS A 275 4.83 -43.19 -14.20
C LYS A 275 4.42 -42.02 -13.31
N TYR A 276 4.91 -40.82 -13.61
CA TYR A 276 4.49 -39.59 -12.95
C TYR A 276 3.33 -38.99 -13.76
N ARG A 277 2.22 -38.63 -13.10
CA ARG A 277 0.99 -38.18 -13.76
C ARG A 277 0.80 -36.65 -13.64
N PRO A 278 0.11 -35.99 -14.58
CA PRO A 278 -0.22 -34.57 -14.49
C PRO A 278 -0.93 -34.17 -13.19
N THR A 279 -1.76 -35.05 -12.63
CA THR A 279 -2.45 -34.82 -11.34
C THR A 279 -1.51 -34.74 -10.14
N GLU A 280 -0.26 -35.21 -10.28
CA GLU A 280 0.78 -35.09 -9.26
C GLU A 280 1.72 -33.90 -9.55
N ASP A 281 1.50 -33.13 -10.62
CA ASP A 281 2.34 -31.99 -10.96
C ASP A 281 2.19 -30.87 -9.93
N ARG A 282 3.31 -30.30 -9.52
CA ARG A 282 3.36 -29.20 -8.55
C ARG A 282 3.53 -27.85 -9.20
N GLY A 283 3.54 -27.78 -10.52
CA GLY A 283 3.81 -26.57 -11.28
C GLY A 283 5.30 -26.28 -11.47
N ALA A 284 5.57 -25.22 -12.22
CA ALA A 284 6.90 -24.66 -12.39
C ALA A 284 7.28 -23.78 -11.18
N PRO A 285 8.56 -23.80 -10.74
CA PRO A 285 9.04 -22.80 -9.81
C PRO A 285 9.00 -21.41 -10.47
N ILE A 286 8.60 -20.39 -9.71
CA ILE A 286 8.64 -19.00 -10.17
C ILE A 286 10.08 -18.47 -10.08
N GLY A 287 10.55 -17.84 -11.15
CA GLY A 287 11.83 -17.16 -11.22
C GLY A 287 11.77 -15.71 -10.69
N ASN A 288 12.81 -14.94 -10.98
CA ASN A 288 12.87 -13.52 -10.60
C ASN A 288 12.29 -12.56 -11.66
N LEU A 289 11.91 -13.06 -12.83
CA LEU A 289 11.13 -12.30 -13.82
C LEU A 289 9.64 -12.58 -13.59
N TRP A 290 8.89 -11.57 -13.15
CA TRP A 290 7.45 -11.67 -12.94
C TRP A 290 6.72 -10.89 -14.02
N ASP A 291 6.24 -11.60 -15.03
CA ASP A 291 5.52 -11.04 -16.19
C ASP A 291 4.06 -11.48 -16.30
N ASP A 292 3.63 -12.32 -15.37
CA ASP A 292 2.26 -12.83 -15.25
C ASP A 292 1.34 -11.94 -14.41
N ILE A 293 1.93 -11.07 -13.57
CA ILE A 293 1.19 -10.09 -12.78
C ILE A 293 1.34 -8.73 -13.45
N ILE A 294 0.25 -8.18 -13.98
CA ILE A 294 0.23 -6.82 -14.55
C ILE A 294 -0.35 -5.81 -13.55
N ARG A 295 -0.06 -4.52 -13.74
CA ARG A 295 -0.68 -3.45 -12.96
C ARG A 295 -2.21 -3.50 -13.08
N ILE A 296 -2.88 -2.99 -12.05
CA ILE A 296 -4.33 -2.88 -12.00
C ILE A 296 -4.84 -2.06 -13.18
N GLN A 297 -5.81 -2.62 -13.90
CA GLN A 297 -6.51 -1.92 -14.97
C GLN A 297 -7.69 -1.14 -14.37
N SER A 298 -8.04 0.02 -14.94
CA SER A 298 -9.09 0.91 -14.40
C SER A 298 -10.47 0.27 -14.22
N LYS A 299 -10.74 -0.86 -14.89
CA LYS A 299 -11.99 -1.62 -14.77
C LYS A 299 -11.89 -2.85 -13.85
N SER A 300 -10.76 -3.06 -13.19
CA SER A 300 -10.57 -4.18 -12.25
C SER A 300 -11.49 -4.01 -11.05
N LYS A 301 -12.11 -5.10 -10.59
CA LYS A 301 -12.96 -5.13 -9.39
C LYS A 301 -12.20 -4.74 -8.12
N GLU A 302 -10.87 -4.88 -8.12
CA GLU A 302 -10.01 -4.53 -6.98
C GLU A 302 -9.68 -3.02 -6.93
N THR A 303 -10.04 -2.24 -7.96
CA THR A 303 -9.66 -0.82 -8.06
C THR A 303 -10.34 0.03 -6.99
N MET A 304 -9.55 0.78 -6.21
CA MET A 304 -10.03 1.68 -5.16
C MET A 304 -9.96 3.16 -5.55
N GLY A 305 -9.57 3.48 -6.79
CA GLY A 305 -9.33 4.86 -7.23
C GLY A 305 -8.03 5.48 -6.69
N TYR A 306 -7.19 4.70 -6.00
CA TYR A 306 -5.90 5.14 -5.49
C TYR A 306 -4.81 5.08 -6.58
N PRO A 307 -4.08 6.18 -6.89
CA PRO A 307 -3.25 6.29 -8.10
C PRO A 307 -2.12 5.25 -8.23
N THR A 308 -1.55 4.81 -7.11
CA THR A 308 -0.37 3.93 -7.07
C THR A 308 -0.67 2.54 -6.52
N GLN A 309 -1.95 2.15 -6.46
CA GLN A 309 -2.38 0.86 -5.93
C GLN A 309 -1.66 -0.32 -6.60
N LYS A 310 -1.08 -1.21 -5.78
CA LYS A 310 -0.46 -2.45 -6.24
C LYS A 310 -1.49 -3.57 -6.35
N PRO A 311 -1.37 -4.50 -7.34
CA PRO A 311 -2.28 -5.63 -7.50
C PRO A 311 -2.22 -6.59 -6.32
N GLU A 312 -3.35 -7.14 -5.88
CA GLU A 312 -3.37 -8.10 -4.75
C GLU A 312 -2.48 -9.33 -5.02
N ALA A 313 -2.46 -9.83 -6.26
CA ALA A 313 -1.66 -11.00 -6.65
C ALA A 313 -0.15 -10.81 -6.41
N LEU A 314 0.35 -9.56 -6.53
CA LEU A 314 1.76 -9.25 -6.29
C LEU A 314 2.11 -9.45 -4.81
N LEU A 315 1.29 -8.90 -3.93
CA LEU A 315 1.49 -8.99 -2.48
C LEU A 315 1.18 -10.40 -1.97
N GLU A 316 0.22 -11.10 -2.56
CA GLU A 316 -0.11 -12.48 -2.22
C GLU A 316 1.08 -13.41 -2.48
N ARG A 317 1.76 -13.26 -3.63
CA ARG A 317 2.98 -14.02 -3.92
C ARG A 317 4.07 -13.76 -2.89
N ILE A 318 4.33 -12.50 -2.55
CA ILE A 318 5.36 -12.12 -1.57
C ILE A 318 5.02 -12.68 -0.17
N ILE A 319 3.77 -12.51 0.28
CA ILE A 319 3.32 -12.95 1.60
C ILE A 319 3.33 -14.48 1.70
N GLN A 320 2.85 -15.20 0.69
CA GLN A 320 2.87 -16.66 0.69
C GLN A 320 4.29 -17.23 0.67
N ALA A 321 5.20 -16.61 -0.08
CA ALA A 321 6.60 -16.99 -0.12
C ALA A 321 7.25 -16.82 1.25
N SER A 322 7.07 -15.67 1.90
CA SER A 322 7.97 -15.27 2.99
C SER A 322 7.30 -15.17 4.36
N SER A 323 6.12 -15.77 4.53
CA SER A 323 5.41 -15.88 5.82
C SER A 323 4.52 -17.12 5.93
N ASN A 324 4.14 -17.46 7.15
CA ASN A 324 3.16 -18.48 7.52
C ASN A 324 1.88 -17.87 8.09
N GLU A 325 0.84 -18.68 8.24
CA GLU A 325 -0.37 -18.24 8.94
C GLU A 325 -0.05 -17.85 10.38
N GLY A 326 -0.67 -16.77 10.87
CA GLY A 326 -0.39 -16.19 12.19
C GLY A 326 0.84 -15.27 12.27
N ASP A 327 1.73 -15.27 11.27
CA ASP A 327 2.89 -14.37 11.22
C ASP A 327 2.45 -12.89 11.14
N LEU A 328 3.34 -11.99 11.57
CA LEU A 328 3.13 -10.55 11.57
C LEU A 328 3.73 -9.88 10.33
N ILE A 329 2.88 -9.23 9.54
CA ILE A 329 3.24 -8.49 8.33
C ILE A 329 3.26 -6.99 8.60
N LEU A 330 4.32 -6.29 8.20
CA LEU A 330 4.43 -4.84 8.27
C LEU A 330 4.38 -4.21 6.88
N ASP A 331 3.54 -3.19 6.73
CA ASP A 331 3.63 -2.24 5.62
C ASP A 331 3.78 -0.82 6.18
N ALA A 332 5.00 -0.27 6.08
CA ALA A 332 5.32 1.06 6.57
C ALA A 332 4.96 2.19 5.58
N TYR A 333 4.42 1.86 4.40
CA TYR A 333 3.97 2.78 3.37
C TYR A 333 2.61 2.29 2.83
N CYS A 334 1.65 2.14 3.75
CA CYS A 334 0.48 1.30 3.55
C CYS A 334 -0.45 1.79 2.43
N GLY A 335 -0.54 3.10 2.18
CA GLY A 335 -1.37 3.68 1.12
C GLY A 335 -2.82 3.17 1.19
N CYS A 336 -3.31 2.59 0.10
CA CYS A 336 -4.64 1.97 0.03
C CYS A 336 -4.78 0.58 0.70
N GLY A 337 -3.74 0.11 1.39
CA GLY A 337 -3.74 -1.10 2.21
C GLY A 337 -3.82 -2.43 1.46
N THR A 338 -3.24 -2.54 0.27
CA THR A 338 -3.20 -3.84 -0.43
C THR A 338 -2.47 -4.90 0.39
N THR A 339 -1.31 -4.58 0.97
CA THR A 339 -0.53 -5.53 1.76
C THR A 339 -1.31 -6.05 2.97
N VAL A 340 -1.94 -5.15 3.73
CA VAL A 340 -2.69 -5.50 4.95
C VAL A 340 -3.98 -6.26 4.64
N ALA A 341 -4.68 -5.93 3.54
CA ALA A 341 -5.86 -6.66 3.11
C ALA A 341 -5.52 -8.10 2.67
N VAL A 342 -4.42 -8.27 1.92
CA VAL A 342 -3.96 -9.61 1.52
C VAL A 342 -3.47 -10.40 2.73
N ALA A 343 -2.73 -9.77 3.65
CA ALA A 343 -2.32 -10.41 4.91
C ALA A 343 -3.53 -10.89 5.72
N GLN A 344 -4.57 -10.06 5.87
CA GLN A 344 -5.83 -10.42 6.52
C GLN A 344 -6.49 -11.64 5.85
N ARG A 345 -6.64 -11.61 4.52
CA ARG A 345 -7.24 -12.71 3.74
C ARG A 345 -6.46 -14.02 3.88
N LEU A 346 -5.14 -13.93 4.01
CA LEU A 346 -4.26 -15.08 4.21
C LEU A 346 -4.12 -15.46 5.69
N ASN A 347 -4.92 -14.95 6.62
CA ASN A 347 -4.83 -15.29 8.06
C ASN A 347 -3.48 -14.93 8.70
N ARG A 348 -2.89 -13.81 8.30
CA ARG A 348 -1.72 -13.21 8.97
C ARG A 348 -2.16 -12.04 9.85
N GLN A 349 -1.37 -11.76 10.89
CA GLN A 349 -1.50 -10.51 11.61
C GLN A 349 -0.81 -9.39 10.83
N TRP A 350 -1.23 -8.15 11.02
CA TRP A 350 -0.63 -7.05 10.27
C TRP A 350 -0.56 -5.72 11.03
N ILE A 351 0.45 -4.92 10.65
CA ILE A 351 0.61 -3.52 11.01
C ILE A 351 0.70 -2.71 9.71
N GLY A 352 -0.21 -1.75 9.53
CA GLY A 352 -0.14 -0.75 8.48
C GLY A 352 0.24 0.61 9.04
N ILE A 353 1.08 1.37 8.36
CA ILE A 353 1.42 2.75 8.71
C ILE A 353 1.24 3.64 7.49
N ASP A 354 0.52 4.75 7.65
CA ASP A 354 0.47 5.78 6.62
C ASP A 354 0.41 7.17 7.25
N ILE A 355 1.05 8.14 6.61
CA ILE A 355 1.09 9.52 7.07
C ILE A 355 -0.17 10.30 6.70
N THR A 356 -0.98 9.80 5.76
CA THR A 356 -2.16 10.50 5.25
C THR A 356 -3.44 9.90 5.81
N TYR A 357 -4.35 10.75 6.31
CA TYR A 357 -5.63 10.27 6.82
C TYR A 357 -6.49 9.64 5.72
N GLN A 358 -6.37 10.14 4.48
CA GLN A 358 -7.08 9.58 3.32
C GLN A 358 -6.73 8.11 3.08
N SER A 359 -5.47 7.71 3.20
CA SER A 359 -5.05 6.31 3.13
C SER A 359 -5.73 5.49 4.22
N ILE A 360 -5.70 5.96 5.47
CA ILE A 360 -6.32 5.26 6.60
C ILE A 360 -7.83 5.06 6.38
N ALA A 361 -8.51 6.10 5.92
CA ALA A 361 -9.91 6.07 5.54
C ALA A 361 -10.22 5.02 4.46
N LEU A 362 -9.44 5.00 3.37
CA LEU A 362 -9.60 4.03 2.29
C LEU A 362 -9.37 2.59 2.75
N ILE A 363 -8.41 2.38 3.65
CA ILE A 363 -8.14 1.06 4.24
C ILE A 363 -9.36 0.60 5.05
N LEU A 364 -9.91 1.46 5.91
CA LEU A 364 -11.09 1.11 6.72
C LEU A 364 -12.31 0.79 5.86
N GLU A 365 -12.58 1.59 4.82
CA GLU A 365 -13.67 1.32 3.88
C GLU A 365 -13.46 0.00 3.12
N ARG A 366 -12.23 -0.28 2.67
CA ARG A 366 -11.88 -1.56 2.04
C ARG A 366 -12.14 -2.72 2.98
N PHE A 367 -11.72 -2.61 4.23
CA PHE A 367 -11.89 -3.66 5.23
C PHE A 367 -13.37 -3.91 5.54
N GLU A 368 -14.16 -2.85 5.68
CA GLU A 368 -15.60 -3.00 5.91
C GLU A 368 -16.29 -3.70 4.73
N LYS A 369 -15.93 -3.34 3.49
CA LYS A 369 -16.47 -3.97 2.28
C LYS A 369 -16.03 -5.42 2.09
N GLN A 370 -14.77 -5.75 2.38
CA GLN A 370 -14.21 -7.09 2.11
C GLN A 370 -14.41 -8.07 3.27
N PHE A 371 -14.37 -7.60 4.51
CA PHE A 371 -14.32 -8.42 5.72
C PHE A 371 -15.46 -8.14 6.71
N GLY A 372 -16.26 -7.09 6.48
CA GLY A 372 -17.39 -6.72 7.32
C GLY A 372 -17.01 -5.84 8.52
N VAL A 373 -18.04 -5.24 9.13
CA VAL A 373 -17.91 -4.24 10.21
C VAL A 373 -17.23 -4.80 11.46
N GLU A 374 -17.45 -6.07 11.79
CA GLU A 374 -16.87 -6.69 12.99
C GLU A 374 -15.33 -6.74 12.93
N ILE A 375 -14.78 -7.18 11.78
CA ILE A 375 -13.33 -7.21 11.57
C ILE A 375 -12.78 -5.79 11.56
N THR A 376 -13.44 -4.85 10.88
CA THR A 376 -13.02 -3.44 10.86
C THR A 376 -12.97 -2.83 12.26
N ASN A 377 -13.97 -3.10 13.10
CA ASN A 377 -14.03 -2.61 14.49
C ASN A 377 -12.96 -3.23 15.40
N SER A 378 -12.44 -4.42 15.05
CA SER A 378 -11.34 -5.06 15.78
C SER A 378 -9.96 -4.44 15.49
N ILE A 379 -9.85 -3.58 14.48
CA ILE A 379 -8.60 -2.92 14.10
C ILE A 379 -8.25 -1.85 15.14
N VAL A 380 -7.04 -1.93 15.69
CA VAL A 380 -6.53 -0.89 16.59
C VAL A 380 -5.98 0.26 15.75
N LEU A 381 -6.78 1.33 15.65
CA LEU A 381 -6.34 2.61 15.10
C LEU A 381 -5.46 3.36 16.11
N ASN A 382 -4.30 3.81 15.66
CA ASN A 382 -3.36 4.58 16.45
C ASN A 382 -3.06 5.91 15.74
N GLY A 383 -2.77 6.97 16.51
CA GLY A 383 -2.44 8.30 15.97
C GLY A 383 -3.65 9.13 15.52
N ILE A 384 -4.83 8.53 15.42
CA ILE A 384 -6.10 9.22 15.20
C ILE A 384 -6.70 9.62 16.56
N PRO A 385 -7.18 10.85 16.74
CA PRO A 385 -7.89 11.26 17.95
C PRO A 385 -9.08 10.35 18.27
N ARG A 386 -9.11 9.83 19.50
CA ARG A 386 -10.17 8.95 20.05
C ARG A 386 -10.85 9.52 21.29
N ASP A 387 -10.28 10.57 21.84
CA ASP A 387 -10.74 11.31 23.00
C ASP A 387 -10.41 12.80 22.78
N MET A 388 -10.99 13.67 23.60
CA MET A 388 -10.74 15.11 23.49
C MET A 388 -9.27 15.46 23.73
N GLU A 389 -8.56 14.72 24.58
CA GLU A 389 -7.15 14.97 24.89
C GLU A 389 -6.26 14.77 23.67
N SER A 390 -6.41 13.65 22.97
CA SER A 390 -5.70 13.34 21.72
C SER A 390 -6.09 14.28 20.57
N ALA A 391 -7.34 14.77 20.55
CA ALA A 391 -7.77 15.79 19.59
C ALA A 391 -7.07 17.14 19.84
N HIS A 392 -7.01 17.58 21.10
CA HIS A 392 -6.26 18.77 21.48
C HIS A 392 -4.75 18.61 21.25
N ALA A 393 -4.19 17.43 21.53
CA ALA A 393 -2.77 17.15 21.30
C ALA A 393 -2.43 17.21 19.80
N LEU A 394 -3.27 16.64 18.93
CA LEU A 394 -3.08 16.72 17.47
C LEU A 394 -3.17 18.16 16.97
N ALA A 395 -4.16 18.91 17.46
CA ALA A 395 -4.39 20.29 17.05
C ALA A 395 -3.30 21.29 17.50
N ASN A 396 -2.56 20.95 18.56
CA ASN A 396 -1.52 21.81 19.15
C ASN A 396 -0.08 21.36 18.82
N LYS A 397 0.10 20.39 17.91
CA LYS A 397 1.45 20.01 17.46
C LYS A 397 2.16 21.21 16.84
N GLN A 398 3.44 21.41 17.20
CA GLN A 398 4.26 22.54 16.74
C GLN A 398 4.59 22.48 15.24
N ASP A 399 4.56 21.29 14.64
CA ASP A 399 4.75 21.14 13.19
C ASP A 399 3.45 21.48 12.45
N ASP A 400 3.48 22.55 11.65
CA ASP A 400 2.37 23.02 10.83
C ASP A 400 1.77 21.93 9.90
N ARG A 401 2.57 20.94 9.47
CA ARG A 401 2.07 19.81 8.68
C ARG A 401 1.15 18.93 9.51
N LEU A 402 1.53 18.68 10.76
CA LEU A 402 0.76 17.86 11.69
C LEU A 402 -0.44 18.63 12.28
N ARG A 403 -0.42 19.96 12.27
CA ARG A 403 -1.60 20.76 12.59
C ARG A 403 -2.66 20.69 11.49
N LYS A 404 -2.27 20.72 10.21
CA LYS A 404 -3.21 20.48 9.08
C LYS A 404 -3.85 19.10 9.12
N GLU A 405 -3.13 18.13 9.66
CA GLU A 405 -3.66 16.79 9.90
C GLU A 405 -4.85 16.77 10.89
N PHE A 406 -4.94 17.73 11.84
CA PHE A 406 -6.14 17.91 12.66
C PHE A 406 -7.34 18.37 11.83
N GLU A 407 -7.15 19.34 10.94
CA GLU A 407 -8.20 19.87 10.06
C GLU A 407 -8.71 18.76 9.12
N LYS A 408 -7.77 17.99 8.54
CA LYS A 408 -8.09 16.82 7.70
C LYS A 408 -8.84 15.75 8.46
N TRP A 409 -8.37 15.39 9.66
CA TRP A 409 -9.06 14.44 10.53
C TRP A 409 -10.49 14.91 10.80
N ALA A 410 -10.68 16.17 11.18
CA ALA A 410 -11.99 16.72 11.50
C ALA A 410 -12.95 16.66 10.29
N VAL A 411 -12.49 17.14 9.12
CA VAL A 411 -13.26 17.14 7.88
C VAL A 411 -13.64 15.71 7.46
N LEU A 412 -12.65 14.82 7.35
CA LEU A 412 -12.86 13.47 6.81
C LEU A 412 -13.61 12.57 7.79
N THR A 413 -13.35 12.71 9.10
CA THR A 413 -14.13 12.03 10.15
C THR A 413 -15.58 12.46 10.08
N TYR A 414 -15.88 13.76 10.12
CA TYR A 414 -17.27 14.23 10.13
C TYR A 414 -18.04 13.83 8.86
N THR A 415 -17.39 13.90 7.71
CA THR A 415 -18.02 13.67 6.40
C THR A 415 -18.00 12.22 5.94
N LYS A 416 -17.47 11.29 6.74
CA LYS A 416 -17.26 9.88 6.35
C LYS A 416 -16.47 9.77 5.03
N ASN A 417 -15.42 10.57 4.91
CA ASN A 417 -14.54 10.65 3.73
C ASN A 417 -15.20 11.12 2.44
N ARG A 418 -16.33 11.84 2.53
CA ARG A 418 -17.07 12.37 1.39
C ARG A 418 -16.81 13.86 1.12
N ALA A 419 -15.72 14.40 1.66
CA ALA A 419 -15.26 15.75 1.38
C ALA A 419 -13.84 15.74 0.81
N THR A 420 -13.60 16.64 -0.13
CA THR A 420 -12.26 16.97 -0.61
C THR A 420 -11.61 17.94 0.37
N ILE A 421 -10.38 17.66 0.79
CA ILE A 421 -9.60 18.60 1.60
C ILE A 421 -9.18 19.76 0.71
N ASN A 422 -9.44 20.99 1.16
CA ASN A 422 -8.99 22.19 0.46
C ASN A 422 -7.70 22.65 1.11
N ASP A 423 -6.62 22.56 0.35
CA ASP A 423 -5.30 22.42 0.94
C ASP A 423 -4.42 23.66 0.49
N LYS A 424 -4.97 24.50 -0.43
CA LYS A 424 -4.38 25.70 -1.04
C LYS A 424 -4.18 26.85 -0.04
N LYS A 425 -3.05 27.54 -0.15
CA LYS A 425 -2.85 28.89 0.42
C LYS A 425 -2.97 29.90 -0.74
N GLY A 426 -4.20 30.19 -1.16
CA GLY A 426 -4.45 31.18 -2.22
C GLY A 426 -5.94 31.28 -2.57
N ALA A 427 -6.45 32.51 -2.62
CA ALA A 427 -7.85 32.95 -2.81
C ALA A 427 -8.87 32.54 -1.72
N ASP A 428 -8.89 31.29 -1.25
CA ASP A 428 -9.91 30.81 -0.31
C ASP A 428 -9.45 30.95 1.14
N LYS A 429 -9.77 32.10 1.75
CA LYS A 429 -9.27 32.56 3.05
C LYS A 429 -9.88 31.81 4.26
N GLY A 430 -9.90 30.48 4.28
CA GLY A 430 -10.27 29.70 5.49
C GLY A 430 -11.25 28.56 5.31
N VAL A 431 -11.34 27.97 4.10
CA VAL A 431 -12.10 26.74 3.84
C VAL A 431 -11.12 25.57 3.87
N ASP A 432 -11.35 24.59 4.74
CA ASP A 432 -10.48 23.42 4.96
C ASP A 432 -10.99 22.18 4.22
N GLY A 433 -12.26 22.17 3.80
CA GLY A 433 -12.84 21.10 3.00
C GLY A 433 -14.03 21.52 2.17
N VAL A 434 -14.29 20.78 1.10
CA VAL A 434 -15.45 20.96 0.22
C VAL A 434 -16.15 19.62 0.02
N ALA A 435 -17.45 19.59 0.20
CA ALA A 435 -18.30 18.44 -0.09
C ALA A 435 -19.43 18.83 -1.04
N TYR A 436 -20.08 17.84 -1.63
CA TYR A 436 -21.21 18.07 -2.54
C TYR A 436 -22.41 17.25 -2.09
N ILE A 437 -23.56 17.91 -1.93
CA ILE A 437 -24.85 17.25 -1.65
C ILE A 437 -25.58 16.99 -2.96
N VAL A 438 -26.23 15.83 -3.08
CA VAL A 438 -27.00 15.46 -4.28
C VAL A 438 -28.36 16.13 -4.24
N THR A 439 -28.68 16.99 -5.21
CA THR A 439 -29.93 17.75 -5.27
C THR A 439 -30.86 17.34 -6.41
N GLY A 440 -30.42 16.42 -7.28
CA GLY A 440 -31.19 15.84 -8.38
C GLY A 440 -30.51 14.58 -8.92
N GLN A 441 -31.01 13.99 -10.02
CA GLN A 441 -30.40 12.79 -10.62
C GLN A 441 -28.95 13.00 -11.09
N LYS A 442 -28.55 14.25 -11.38
CA LYS A 442 -27.18 14.64 -11.79
C LYS A 442 -26.75 16.03 -11.33
N THR A 443 -27.46 16.63 -10.38
CA THR A 443 -27.14 17.98 -9.87
C THR A 443 -26.63 17.88 -8.45
N THR A 444 -25.64 18.71 -8.14
CA THR A 444 -25.04 18.79 -6.81
C THR A 444 -24.90 20.24 -6.38
N ASP A 445 -25.08 20.49 -5.09
CA ASP A 445 -24.79 21.78 -4.48
C ASP A 445 -23.54 21.68 -3.60
N LYS A 446 -22.74 22.76 -3.59
CA LYS A 446 -21.48 22.82 -2.86
C LYS A 446 -21.71 23.12 -1.38
N VAL A 447 -21.01 22.40 -0.52
CA VAL A 447 -20.93 22.62 0.93
C VAL A 447 -19.47 22.88 1.28
N ILE A 448 -19.19 23.96 2.01
CA ILE A 448 -17.83 24.26 2.49
C ILE A 448 -17.68 23.90 3.96
N ILE A 449 -16.48 23.53 4.36
CA ILE A 449 -16.15 23.08 5.70
C ILE A 449 -14.97 23.90 6.20
N GLN A 450 -15.10 24.43 7.41
CA GLN A 450 -14.04 25.14 8.11
C GLN A 450 -13.81 24.49 9.47
N VAL A 451 -12.55 24.36 9.87
CA VAL A 451 -12.11 23.74 11.11
C VAL A 451 -11.29 24.76 11.91
N LYS A 452 -11.57 24.87 13.21
CA LYS A 452 -10.81 25.75 14.10
C LYS A 452 -10.54 25.10 15.45
N SER A 453 -9.27 24.95 15.79
CA SER A 453 -8.81 24.27 17.00
C SER A 453 -8.96 25.07 18.30
N GLY A 454 -9.12 26.40 18.22
CA GLY A 454 -9.37 27.24 19.39
C GLY A 454 -9.46 28.73 19.09
N LYS A 455 -9.73 29.54 20.12
CA LYS A 455 -10.02 30.98 20.04
C LYS A 455 -11.18 31.27 19.08
N VAL A 456 -12.27 30.52 19.22
CA VAL A 456 -13.44 30.70 18.36
C VAL A 456 -14.28 31.89 18.81
N GLN A 457 -14.80 32.64 17.84
CA GLN A 457 -15.59 33.84 18.09
C GLN A 457 -16.66 34.05 17.02
N ARG A 458 -17.66 34.88 17.32
CA ARG A 458 -18.73 35.26 16.36
C ARG A 458 -18.18 35.67 14.99
N GLY A 459 -17.07 36.41 14.98
CA GLY A 459 -16.41 36.88 13.75
C GLY A 459 -16.00 35.76 12.80
N ASP A 460 -15.70 34.56 13.32
CA ASP A 460 -15.38 33.40 12.47
C ASP A 460 -16.61 32.93 11.69
N ILE A 461 -17.78 32.89 12.33
CA ILE A 461 -19.04 32.49 11.70
C ILE A 461 -19.50 33.55 10.68
N ALA A 462 -19.35 34.83 11.01
CA ALA A 462 -19.64 35.92 10.08
C ALA A 462 -18.74 35.86 8.84
N LYS A 463 -17.46 35.52 9.03
CA LYS A 463 -16.51 35.30 7.93
C LYS A 463 -16.87 34.08 7.10
N LEU A 464 -17.20 32.95 7.73
CA LEU A 464 -17.63 31.74 7.04
C LEU A 464 -18.87 31.98 6.17
N ARG A 465 -19.83 32.78 6.65
CA ARG A 465 -20.98 33.21 5.85
C ARG A 465 -20.56 34.01 4.61
N GLY A 466 -19.55 34.88 4.74
CA GLY A 466 -18.94 35.57 3.60
C GLY A 466 -18.23 34.61 2.64
N ASP A 467 -17.54 33.61 3.17
CA ASP A 467 -16.88 32.55 2.39
C ASP A 467 -17.92 31.72 1.62
N MET A 468 -19.10 31.42 2.18
CA MET A 468 -20.19 30.74 1.46
C MET A 468 -20.61 31.49 0.20
N ALA A 469 -20.79 32.81 0.30
CA ALA A 469 -21.16 33.63 -0.85
C ALA A 469 -20.05 33.67 -1.91
N ARG A 470 -18.79 33.76 -1.48
CA ARG A 470 -17.63 33.73 -2.38
C ARG A 470 -17.51 32.39 -3.12
N GLU A 471 -17.65 31.28 -2.40
CA GLU A 471 -17.51 29.93 -2.95
C GLU A 471 -18.76 29.41 -3.66
N GLN A 472 -19.85 30.20 -3.67
CA GLN A 472 -21.18 29.78 -4.15
C GLN A 472 -21.67 28.50 -3.46
N ALA A 473 -21.41 28.39 -2.15
CA ALA A 473 -21.81 27.25 -1.33
C ALA A 473 -23.19 27.49 -0.71
N VAL A 474 -24.08 26.51 -0.81
CA VAL A 474 -25.44 26.60 -0.26
C VAL A 474 -25.47 26.36 1.25
N MET A 475 -24.45 25.68 1.77
CA MET A 475 -24.29 25.38 3.19
C MET A 475 -22.82 25.45 3.60
N ALA A 476 -22.60 25.66 4.90
CA ALA A 476 -21.30 25.51 5.52
C ALA A 476 -21.35 24.70 6.81
N ILE A 477 -20.24 24.03 7.11
CA ILE A 477 -20.01 23.32 8.37
C ILE A 477 -18.80 23.94 9.06
N PHE A 478 -18.98 24.37 10.30
CA PHE A 478 -17.90 24.86 11.15
C PHE A 478 -17.62 23.84 12.24
N ILE A 479 -16.42 23.24 12.21
CA ILE A 479 -15.96 22.24 13.18
C ILE A 479 -14.99 22.89 14.16
N THR A 480 -15.18 22.69 15.47
CA THR A 480 -14.26 23.24 16.46
C THR A 480 -14.05 22.35 17.68
N LEU A 481 -12.89 22.47 18.35
CA LEU A 481 -12.64 21.80 19.63
C LEU A 481 -13.24 22.54 20.83
N GLU A 482 -13.50 23.84 20.70
CA GLU A 482 -14.09 24.65 21.76
C GLU A 482 -15.62 24.68 21.64
N GLU A 483 -16.32 24.82 22.76
CA GLU A 483 -17.78 24.98 22.73
C GLU A 483 -18.17 26.31 22.04
N PRO A 484 -19.05 26.29 21.02
CA PRO A 484 -19.46 27.52 20.36
C PRO A 484 -20.18 28.45 21.32
N THR A 485 -19.74 29.71 21.35
CA THR A 485 -20.35 30.76 22.17
C THR A 485 -21.81 31.03 21.75
N LYS A 486 -22.62 31.60 22.65
CA LYS A 486 -24.00 31.99 22.35
C LYS A 486 -24.10 32.88 21.10
N SER A 487 -23.21 33.86 20.97
CA SER A 487 -23.18 34.78 19.83
C SER A 487 -22.80 34.08 18.51
N MET A 488 -21.98 33.03 18.55
CA MET A 488 -21.73 32.19 17.36
C MET A 488 -22.97 31.41 16.93
N ARG A 489 -23.70 30.83 17.89
CA ARG A 489 -24.94 30.11 17.63
C ARG A 489 -25.99 31.04 17.01
N GLU A 490 -26.14 32.25 17.55
CA GLU A 490 -27.02 33.29 17.00
C GLU A 490 -26.62 33.69 15.58
N GLU A 491 -25.33 33.92 15.31
CA GLU A 491 -24.84 34.26 13.97
C GLU A 491 -25.06 33.12 12.95
N ALA A 492 -24.88 31.86 13.37
CA ALA A 492 -25.14 30.70 12.53
C ALA A 492 -26.64 30.55 12.21
N MET A 493 -27.51 30.77 13.20
CA MET A 493 -28.96 30.79 12.98
C MET A 493 -29.39 31.92 12.03
N ALA A 494 -28.76 33.08 12.13
CA ALA A 494 -29.02 34.21 11.23
C ALA A 494 -28.63 33.95 9.77
N ALA A 495 -27.85 32.90 9.48
CA ALA A 495 -27.56 32.48 8.10
C ALA A 495 -28.73 31.79 7.40
N GLY A 496 -29.79 31.42 8.13
CA GLY A 496 -31.02 30.87 7.58
C GLY A 496 -31.03 29.35 7.45
N ILE A 497 -32.03 28.85 6.71
CA ILE A 497 -32.31 27.42 6.53
C ILE A 497 -32.29 27.09 5.04
N TYR A 498 -31.47 26.11 4.67
CA TYR A 498 -31.47 25.49 3.36
C TYR A 498 -32.50 24.36 3.31
N HIS A 499 -33.34 24.36 2.26
CA HIS A 499 -34.36 23.33 2.05
C HIS A 499 -33.89 22.37 0.97
N HIS A 500 -33.58 21.14 1.37
CA HIS A 500 -33.11 20.11 0.46
C HIS A 500 -34.28 19.50 -0.32
N GLN A 501 -34.34 19.75 -1.63
CA GLN A 501 -35.50 19.41 -2.46
C GLN A 501 -35.79 17.89 -2.52
N LEU A 502 -34.77 17.05 -2.73
CA LEU A 502 -34.98 15.59 -2.85
C LEU A 502 -35.41 14.90 -1.54
N LEU A 503 -34.80 15.29 -0.42
CA LEU A 503 -35.08 14.69 0.89
C LEU A 503 -36.27 15.34 1.59
N ASN A 504 -36.82 16.42 1.03
CA ASN A 504 -37.83 17.28 1.65
C ASN A 504 -37.48 17.62 3.11
N ARG A 505 -36.22 17.97 3.36
CA ARG A 505 -35.67 18.18 4.71
C ARG A 505 -34.98 19.54 4.80
N ALA A 506 -35.20 20.22 5.91
CA ALA A 506 -34.60 21.50 6.24
C ALA A 506 -33.28 21.30 6.99
N TYR A 507 -32.25 22.05 6.60
CA TYR A 507 -30.94 22.07 7.24
C TYR A 507 -30.51 23.51 7.55
N PRO A 508 -29.85 23.79 8.69
CA PRO A 508 -29.25 25.10 8.92
C PRO A 508 -28.21 25.41 7.86
N CYS A 509 -28.24 26.63 7.28
CA CYS A 509 -27.24 27.05 6.29
C CYS A 509 -25.81 26.98 6.86
N ILE A 510 -25.64 27.23 8.16
CA ILE A 510 -24.38 27.02 8.88
C ILE A 510 -24.61 26.01 10.00
N GLN A 511 -23.93 24.88 9.95
CA GLN A 511 -23.93 23.89 11.03
C GLN A 511 -22.69 24.07 11.90
N LEU A 512 -22.89 24.13 13.21
CA LEU A 512 -21.81 24.09 14.19
C LEU A 512 -21.65 22.66 14.71
N VAL A 513 -20.42 22.16 14.71
CA VAL A 513 -20.06 20.82 15.12
C VAL A 513 -18.88 20.90 16.07
N THR A 514 -18.94 20.19 17.19
CA THR A 514 -17.80 20.15 18.13
C THR A 514 -17.02 18.84 18.02
N GLY A 515 -15.72 18.90 18.33
CA GLY A 515 -14.89 17.70 18.47
C GLY A 515 -15.47 16.73 19.50
N ARG A 516 -16.07 17.26 20.56
CA ARG A 516 -16.78 16.49 21.60
C ARG A 516 -17.93 15.68 20.99
N GLU A 517 -18.80 16.31 20.21
CA GLU A 517 -19.90 15.61 19.54
C GLU A 517 -19.38 14.52 18.58
N MET A 518 -18.30 14.81 17.85
CA MET A 518 -17.72 13.85 16.91
C MET A 518 -17.11 12.64 17.60
N ILE A 519 -16.48 12.84 18.75
CA ILE A 519 -15.73 11.81 19.48
C ILE A 519 -16.64 11.06 20.46
N GLU A 520 -17.30 11.77 21.37
CA GLU A 520 -18.08 11.17 22.46
C GLU A 520 -19.44 10.66 21.98
N ALA A 521 -20.12 11.42 21.11
CA ALA A 521 -21.44 11.05 20.59
C ALA A 521 -21.37 10.38 19.21
N GLY A 522 -20.17 10.22 18.63
CA GLY A 522 -20.01 9.67 17.29
C GLY A 522 -20.73 10.48 16.20
N ARG A 523 -20.97 11.78 16.41
CA ARG A 523 -21.71 12.64 15.47
C ARG A 523 -21.00 12.68 14.11
N ARG A 524 -21.75 12.39 13.05
CA ARG A 524 -21.29 12.46 11.65
C ARG A 524 -22.30 13.26 10.85
N SER A 525 -21.88 13.76 9.69
CA SER A 525 -22.77 14.46 8.77
C SER A 525 -23.95 13.57 8.38
N ASP A 526 -25.15 14.09 8.52
CA ASP A 526 -26.41 13.49 8.05
C ASP A 526 -26.85 14.04 6.70
N LEU A 527 -26.01 14.86 6.06
CA LEU A 527 -26.23 15.35 4.71
C LEU A 527 -26.07 14.20 3.70
N PRO A 528 -26.86 14.17 2.62
CA PRO A 528 -26.72 13.21 1.52
C PRO A 528 -25.52 13.58 0.64
N LEU A 529 -24.33 13.54 1.24
CA LEU A 529 -23.07 13.79 0.56
C LEU A 529 -22.88 12.73 -0.53
N ASN A 530 -22.56 13.18 -1.74
CA ASN A 530 -22.32 12.32 -2.89
C ASN A 530 -21.17 11.34 -2.58
N LEU A 531 -21.34 10.04 -2.90
CA LEU A 531 -20.27 9.04 -2.80
C LEU A 531 -19.17 9.31 -3.84
N ASP A 532 -19.54 9.88 -4.98
CA ASP A 532 -18.70 10.09 -6.15
C ASP A 532 -17.95 11.43 -6.12
N VAL A 533 -17.37 11.82 -4.99
CA VAL A 533 -16.45 12.99 -4.96
C VAL A 533 -15.25 12.79 -5.92
N LEU A 534 -14.99 11.54 -6.32
CA LEU A 534 -14.01 11.16 -7.35
C LEU A 534 -14.54 11.16 -8.80
N ASN A 535 -15.87 11.14 -9.03
CA ASN A 535 -16.44 11.00 -10.39
C ASN A 535 -17.39 12.12 -10.83
N SER A 536 -17.93 12.95 -9.93
CA SER A 536 -18.89 14.00 -10.30
C SER A 536 -18.21 15.35 -10.55
N ALA A 537 -17.43 15.42 -11.61
CA ALA A 537 -17.21 16.66 -12.37
C ALA A 537 -17.76 16.45 -13.78
N ALA A 538 -19.08 16.27 -13.88
CA ALA A 538 -19.75 16.33 -15.18
C ALA A 538 -19.75 17.79 -15.67
N PRO A 539 -19.38 18.06 -16.92
CA PRO A 539 -19.35 19.41 -17.45
C PRO A 539 -20.76 20.01 -17.47
N VAL A 540 -20.87 21.21 -16.93
CA VAL A 540 -21.96 22.13 -17.24
C VAL A 540 -22.02 22.27 -18.77
N ASN A 541 -23.21 22.09 -19.34
CA ASN A 541 -23.49 22.24 -20.77
C ASN A 541 -22.93 23.58 -21.30
N THR A 542 -21.79 23.54 -21.98
CA THR A 542 -21.37 24.59 -22.93
C THR A 542 -21.98 24.28 -24.31
N SER A 543 -23.31 24.19 -24.36
CA SER A 543 -24.07 24.28 -25.59
C SER A 543 -24.65 25.69 -25.71
N GLN A 544 -23.78 26.69 -25.90
CA GLN A 544 -24.11 28.04 -26.39
C GLN A 544 -22.82 28.89 -26.46
N GLN A 545 -21.86 28.50 -27.30
CA GLN A 545 -20.85 29.40 -27.87
C GLN A 545 -20.06 28.66 -28.97
N SER A 546 -20.75 28.26 -30.03
CA SER A 546 -20.10 27.76 -31.26
C SER A 546 -20.69 28.34 -32.54
N ASP A 547 -21.55 29.37 -32.46
CA ASP A 547 -22.22 29.98 -33.62
C ASP A 547 -21.70 31.38 -33.99
N LEU A 548 -20.42 31.66 -33.77
CA LEU A 548 -19.81 32.92 -34.27
C LEU A 548 -18.48 32.75 -35.01
N LEU A 549 -18.12 31.53 -35.39
CA LEU A 549 -17.00 31.30 -36.30
C LEU A 549 -17.30 30.14 -37.25
N GLN A 550 -18.29 30.31 -38.13
CA GLN A 550 -18.16 29.94 -39.54
C GLN A 550 -19.35 30.41 -40.39
N LYS A 551 -19.05 31.46 -41.15
CA LYS A 551 -19.70 31.97 -42.37
C LYS A 551 -20.90 32.90 -42.13
N ASN A 552 -20.94 33.94 -42.98
CA ASN A 552 -22.13 34.59 -43.54
C ASN A 552 -23.46 34.37 -42.84
#